data_AF-A0A3D1ZL98-F1
#
_entry.id   AF-A0A3D1ZL98-F1
#
_cell.length_a   1.000
_cell.length_b   1.000
_cell.length_c   1.000
_cell.angle_alpha   90.00
_cell.angle_beta   90.00
_cell.angle_gamma   90.00
#
_symmetry.space_group_name_H-M   'P 1'
#
loop_
_entity.id
_entity.type
_entity.pdbx_description
1 polymer ?
#
loop_
_entity_poly.entity_id
_entity_poly.type
_entity_poly.pdbx_seq_one_letter_code
_entity_poly.pdbx_strand_id
1 'polypeptide(L)'
;LLCWLGGVASIYSSEVFDRLDYLTANIMLPLGGLLIALFVGWKLGYTRVRKEIDGLSAGLFNLWFISLRFIAPTGVLVIFYQGIKASLGG
;
A
#
# COMPACT_ATOMS: atom_id res chain seq x y z
N LEU A 1 25.69 -19.66 10.84
CA LEU A 1 26.79 -18.69 10.57
C LEU A 1 26.72 -18.05 9.18
N LEU A 2 26.45 -18.79 8.09
CA LEU A 2 26.41 -18.23 6.72
C LEU A 2 25.34 -17.16 6.48
N CYS A 3 24.17 -17.28 7.12
CA CYS A 3 23.10 -16.28 7.05
C CYS A 3 23.52 -14.91 7.66
N TRP A 4 24.47 -14.91 8.60
CA TRP A 4 25.04 -13.70 9.18
C TRP A 4 26.08 -13.03 8.26
N LEU A 5 26.88 -13.81 7.52
CA LEU A 5 27.83 -13.27 6.54
C LEU A 5 27.14 -12.66 5.33
N GLY A 6 26.02 -13.26 4.89
CA GLY A 6 25.18 -12.68 3.85
C GLY A 6 24.62 -11.31 4.24
N GLY A 7 24.19 -11.15 5.50
CA GLY A 7 23.70 -9.86 6.02
C GLY A 7 24.77 -8.77 6.09
N VAL A 8 26.03 -9.12 6.41
CA VAL A 8 27.15 -8.15 6.51
C VAL A 8 27.68 -7.75 5.13
N ALA A 9 27.62 -8.64 4.13
CA ALA A 9 28.00 -8.32 2.75
C ALA A 9 27.04 -7.30 2.09
N SER A 10 25.75 -7.32 2.46
CA SER A 10 24.76 -6.33 2.01
C SER A 10 25.12 -4.89 2.40
N ILE A 11 25.88 -4.72 3.48
CA ILE A 11 26.24 -3.43 4.07
C ILE A 11 27.42 -2.78 3.32
N TYR A 12 28.19 -3.52 2.51
CA TYR A 12 29.33 -2.97 1.75
C TYR A 12 28.92 -1.97 0.65
N SER A 13 27.62 -1.84 0.36
CA SER A 13 27.03 -0.81 -0.50
C SER A 13 25.88 -0.07 0.19
N SER A 14 25.97 0.05 1.53
CA SER A 14 24.93 0.57 2.42
C SER A 14 24.28 1.86 1.95
N GLU A 15 25.02 2.83 1.41
CA GLU A 15 24.41 4.11 0.99
C GLU A 15 23.43 3.97 -0.18
N VAL A 16 23.71 3.07 -1.14
CA VAL A 16 22.80 2.84 -2.28
C VAL A 16 21.65 1.94 -1.84
N PHE A 17 21.94 0.93 -1.01
CA PHE A 17 20.92 0.02 -0.50
C PHE A 17 19.94 0.72 0.45
N ASP A 18 20.42 1.59 1.34
CA ASP A 18 19.59 2.37 2.27
C ASP A 18 18.71 3.38 1.51
N ARG A 19 19.23 4.01 0.44
CA ARG A 19 18.39 4.89 -0.41
C ARG A 19 17.34 4.11 -1.19
N LEU A 20 17.66 2.90 -1.65
CA LEU A 20 16.69 2.02 -2.31
C LEU A 20 15.66 1.45 -1.33
N ASP A 21 16.05 1.10 -0.11
CA ASP A 21 15.15 0.64 0.95
C ASP A 21 14.19 1.77 1.34
N TYR A 22 14.71 2.99 1.47
CA TYR A 22 13.90 4.18 1.69
C TYR A 22 12.89 4.43 0.56
N LEU A 23 13.33 4.33 -0.70
CA LEU A 23 12.45 4.46 -1.86
C LEU A 23 11.38 3.36 -1.88
N THR A 24 11.75 2.13 -1.51
CA THR A 24 10.83 1.00 -1.50
C THR A 24 9.80 1.12 -0.38
N ALA A 25 10.24 1.45 0.84
CA ALA A 25 9.38 1.60 2.01
C ALA A 25 8.44 2.81 1.89
N ASN A 26 8.92 3.94 1.37
CA ASN A 26 8.15 5.19 1.31
C ASN A 26 7.44 5.45 -0.03
N ILE A 27 7.79 4.75 -1.11
CA ILE A 27 7.15 4.94 -2.42
C ILE A 27 6.57 3.63 -2.98
N MET A 28 7.27 2.49 -2.94
CA MET A 28 6.72 1.25 -3.50
C MET A 28 5.62 0.60 -2.64
N LEU A 29 5.82 0.46 -1.32
CA LEU A 29 4.82 -0.07 -0.39
C LEU A 29 3.47 0.68 -0.50
N PRO A 30 3.48 2.01 -0.53
CA PRO A 30 2.32 2.86 -0.71
C PRO A 30 1.65 2.77 -2.07
N LEU A 31 2.46 2.75 -3.11
CA LEU A 31 1.99 2.64 -4.49
C LEU A 31 1.41 1.25 -4.75
N GLY A 32 1.95 0.21 -4.14
CA GLY A 32 1.36 -1.13 -4.08
C GLY A 32 0.00 -1.11 -3.38
N GLY A 33 -0.10 -0.45 -2.23
CA GLY A 33 -1.37 -0.23 -1.54
C GLY A 33 -2.41 0.53 -2.38
N LEU A 34 -1.99 1.58 -3.09
CA LEU A 34 -2.81 2.33 -4.04
C LEU A 34 -3.35 1.42 -5.15
N LEU A 35 -2.48 0.64 -5.78
CA LEU A 35 -2.83 -0.28 -6.86
C LEU A 35 -3.83 -1.34 -6.40
N ILE A 36 -3.61 -1.93 -5.23
CA ILE A 36 -4.54 -2.90 -4.62
C ILE A 36 -5.88 -2.23 -4.33
N ALA A 37 -5.87 -1.04 -3.75
CA ALA A 37 -7.09 -0.34 -3.39
C ALA A 37 -7.89 0.15 -4.62
N LEU A 38 -7.20 0.57 -5.68
CA LEU A 38 -7.81 0.92 -6.97
C LEU A 38 -8.35 -0.32 -7.69
N PHE A 39 -7.64 -1.45 -7.62
CA PHE A 39 -8.10 -2.72 -8.17
C PHE A 39 -9.34 -3.24 -7.41
N VAL A 40 -9.33 -3.20 -6.08
CA VAL A 40 -10.47 -3.61 -5.26
C VAL A 40 -11.65 -2.65 -5.43
N GLY A 41 -11.42 -1.33 -5.37
CA GLY A 41 -12.50 -0.35 -5.47
C GLY A 41 -13.09 -0.20 -6.87
N TRP A 42 -12.33 -0.46 -7.94
CA TRP A 42 -12.76 -0.24 -9.32
C TRP A 42 -13.05 -1.52 -10.09
N LYS A 43 -12.28 -2.60 -9.85
CA LYS A 43 -12.43 -3.87 -10.58
C LYS A 43 -13.33 -4.88 -9.85
N LEU A 44 -13.35 -4.84 -8.50
CA LEU A 44 -14.32 -5.60 -7.71
C LEU A 44 -15.67 -4.89 -7.80
N GLY A 45 -16.36 -5.06 -8.94
CA GLY A 45 -17.65 -4.43 -9.18
C GLY A 45 -18.60 -4.72 -8.01
N TYR A 46 -19.06 -3.67 -7.33
CA TYR A 46 -19.98 -3.69 -6.18
C TYR A 46 -21.09 -4.74 -6.35
N THR A 47 -21.64 -4.83 -7.57
CA THR A 47 -22.72 -5.73 -7.96
C THR A 47 -22.34 -7.22 -7.92
N ARG A 48 -21.07 -7.59 -8.14
CA ARG A 48 -20.60 -8.99 -8.16
C ARG A 48 -20.45 -9.54 -6.74
N VAL A 49 -19.85 -8.76 -5.85
CA VAL A 49 -19.66 -9.15 -4.45
C VAL A 49 -20.99 -9.15 -3.68
N ARG A 50 -21.85 -8.17 -3.96
CA ARG A 50 -23.23 -8.12 -3.45
C ARG A 50 -24.05 -9.35 -3.85
N LYS A 51 -23.72 -9.99 -4.98
CA LYS A 51 -24.38 -11.20 -5.49
C LYS A 51 -23.83 -12.50 -4.91
N GLU A 52 -22.56 -12.51 -4.50
CA GLU A 52 -21.94 -13.70 -3.90
C GLU A 52 -22.10 -13.76 -2.38
N ILE A 53 -22.26 -12.61 -1.72
CA ILE A 53 -22.53 -12.57 -0.29
C ILE A 53 -24.06 -12.64 -0.06
N ASP A 54 -24.63 -13.83 -0.24
CA ASP A 54 -26.00 -14.13 0.20
C ASP A 54 -26.02 -14.14 1.74
N GLY A 55 -26.53 -13.07 2.36
CA GLY A 55 -26.82 -13.01 3.80
C GLY A 55 -26.26 -11.82 4.58
N LEU A 56 -25.44 -10.95 3.99
CA LEU A 56 -24.96 -9.74 4.67
C LEU A 56 -25.86 -8.54 4.34
N SER A 57 -26.22 -7.74 5.36
CA SER A 57 -27.14 -6.62 5.17
C SER A 57 -26.59 -5.62 4.15
N ALA A 58 -27.46 -5.16 3.25
CA ALA A 58 -27.13 -4.20 2.19
C ALA A 58 -26.38 -2.96 2.72
N GLY A 59 -26.71 -2.53 3.94
CA GLY A 59 -26.09 -1.39 4.60
C GLY A 59 -24.66 -1.63 5.05
N LEU A 60 -24.35 -2.81 5.61
CA LEU A 60 -23.01 -3.11 6.13
C LEU A 60 -22.00 -3.27 4.99
N PHE A 61 -22.44 -3.89 3.89
CA PHE A 61 -21.64 -3.99 2.67
C PHE A 61 -21.40 -2.61 2.04
N ASN A 62 -22.42 -1.75 2.00
CA ASN A 62 -22.28 -0.39 1.47
C ASN A 62 -21.33 0.46 2.34
N LEU A 63 -21.40 0.32 3.66
CA LEU A 63 -20.50 1.01 4.58
C LEU A 63 -19.05 0.56 4.39
N TRP A 64 -18.82 -0.75 4.25
CA TRP A 64 -17.50 -1.30 3.99
C TRP A 64 -16.94 -0.87 2.62
N PHE A 65 -17.79 -0.81 1.60
CA PHE A 65 -17.39 -0.38 0.26
C PHE A 65 -17.10 1.13 0.20
N ILE A 66 -17.88 1.94 0.90
CA ILE A 66 -17.62 3.38 1.10
C ILE A 66 -16.31 3.56 1.86
N SER A 67 -16.08 2.80 2.93
CA SER A 67 -14.82 2.77 3.64
C SER A 67 -13.67 2.43 2.70
N LEU A 68 -13.77 1.43 1.85
CA LEU A 68 -12.74 1.16 0.84
C LEU A 68 -12.55 2.32 -0.15
N ARG A 69 -13.63 2.96 -0.60
CA ARG A 69 -13.57 4.08 -1.56
C ARG A 69 -13.04 5.38 -0.95
N PHE A 70 -13.12 5.58 0.36
CA PHE A 70 -12.57 6.74 1.07
C PHE A 70 -11.21 6.47 1.71
N ILE A 71 -11.02 5.32 2.35
CA ILE A 71 -9.74 4.93 2.99
C ILE A 71 -8.66 4.75 1.92
N ALA A 72 -9.00 4.22 0.74
CA ALA A 72 -8.05 4.10 -0.38
C ALA A 72 -7.42 5.44 -0.80
N PRO A 73 -8.19 6.45 -1.26
CA PRO A 73 -7.60 7.73 -1.66
C PRO A 73 -6.97 8.47 -0.48
N THR A 74 -7.48 8.31 0.74
CA THR A 74 -6.89 8.94 1.92
C THR A 74 -5.52 8.34 2.26
N GLY A 75 -5.39 7.01 2.23
CA GLY A 75 -4.11 6.33 2.42
C GLY A 75 -3.08 6.72 1.36
N VAL A 76 -3.52 6.86 0.11
CA VAL A 76 -2.67 7.30 -1.00
C VAL A 76 -2.18 8.73 -0.77
N LEU A 77 -3.07 9.64 -0.39
CA LEU A 77 -2.73 11.03 -0.09
C LEU A 77 -1.72 11.14 1.06
N VAL A 78 -1.95 10.41 2.15
CA VAL A 78 -1.04 10.39 3.30
C VAL A 78 0.34 9.95 2.88
N ILE A 79 0.43 8.92 2.04
CA ILE A 79 1.75 8.42 1.70
C ILE A 79 2.42 9.25 0.60
N PHE A 80 1.67 9.79 -0.36
CA PHE A 80 2.19 10.77 -1.30
C PHE A 80 2.78 11.99 -0.55
N TYR A 81 2.10 12.44 0.51
CA TYR A 81 2.60 13.49 1.38
C TYR A 81 3.87 13.09 2.14
N GLN A 82 3.93 11.87 2.67
CA GLN A 82 5.14 11.37 3.32
C GLN A 82 6.32 11.26 2.35
N GLY A 83 6.08 10.80 1.11
CA GLY A 83 7.09 10.71 0.04
C GLY A 83 7.63 12.06 -0.43
N ILE A 84 6.77 13.11 -0.46
CA ILE A 84 7.21 14.48 -0.75
C ILE A 84 8.06 15.04 0.40
N LYS A 85 7.61 14.87 1.65
CA LYS A 85 8.34 15.36 2.82
C LYS A 85 9.70 14.69 2.97
N ALA A 86 9.73 13.40 2.69
CA ALA A 86 10.91 12.55 2.57
C ALA A 86 11.95 13.09 1.58
N SER A 87 11.51 13.55 0.40
CA SER A 87 12.40 14.09 -0.63
C SER A 87 12.88 15.52 -0.37
N LEU A 88 12.22 16.27 0.52
CA LEU A 88 12.52 17.68 0.81
C LEU A 88 13.36 17.87 2.09
N GLY A 89 13.49 16.85 2.93
CA GLY A 89 14.22 16.89 4.20
C GLY A 89 15.60 16.23 4.18
N GLY A 90 16.11 15.86 3.00
CA GLY A 90 17.47 15.38 2.77
C GLY A 90 18.38 16.48 2.26
#